data_AF-A0A497CB22-F1
#
_entry.id   AF-A0A497CB22-F1
#
_cell.length_a   1.000
_cell.length_b   1.000
_cell.length_c   1.000
_cell.angle_alpha   90.00
_cell.angle_beta   90.00
_cell.angle_gamma   90.00
#
_symmetry.space_group_name_H-M   'P 1'
#
loop_
_entity.id
_entity.type
_entity.pdbx_description
1 polymer ?
#
loop_
_entity_poly.entity_id
_entity_poly.type
_entity_poly.pdbx_seq_one_letter_code
_entity_poly.pdbx_strand_id
1 'polypeptide(L)'
;MFLADTNVFLEILLNQDKKEECKKFLDENSENLYITDFSLHSIGVILFRYGKETAFQKFVEDVMPNTQLLTLPIEQYREIANIKMGLNLDFDNAYQYCVAKYYGAKIVTMDKDFEKAKNLKVLFL
;
A
#
# COMPACT_ATOMS: atom_id res chain seq x y z
N MET A 1 -2.32 -13.31 -3.06
CA MET A 1 -2.81 -11.93 -3.17
C MET A 1 -1.71 -10.97 -2.71
N PHE A 2 -1.69 -9.79 -3.32
CA PHE A 2 -0.65 -8.78 -3.18
C PHE A 2 -1.20 -7.58 -2.39
N LEU A 3 -0.50 -7.18 -1.33
CA LEU A 3 -0.77 -5.92 -0.65
C LEU A 3 0.03 -4.82 -1.34
N ALA A 4 -0.67 -4.00 -2.12
CA ALA A 4 -0.05 -2.89 -2.81
C ALA A 4 0.23 -1.75 -1.83
N ASP A 5 1.48 -1.30 -1.82
CA ASP A 5 1.89 -0.13 -1.07
C ASP A 5 1.23 1.15 -1.60
N THR A 6 1.06 2.15 -0.73
CA THR A 6 0.48 3.46 -1.04
C THR A 6 1.18 4.10 -2.25
N ASN A 7 2.51 4.00 -2.30
CA ASN A 7 3.31 4.62 -3.36
C ASN A 7 3.04 4.02 -4.75
N VAL A 8 2.67 2.73 -4.85
CA VAL A 8 2.31 2.10 -6.13
C VAL A 8 1.13 2.82 -6.78
N PHE A 9 0.13 3.21 -5.99
CA PHE A 9 -1.00 3.98 -6.48
C PHE A 9 -0.63 5.45 -6.76
N LEU A 10 0.15 6.07 -5.86
CA LEU A 10 0.55 7.48 -6.01
C LEU A 10 1.44 7.74 -7.23
N GLU A 11 2.24 6.77 -7.67
CA GLU A 11 2.99 6.88 -8.93
C GLU A 11 2.06 7.18 -10.10
N ILE A 12 0.92 6.48 -10.16
CA ILE A 12 -0.08 6.63 -11.22
C ILE A 12 -0.89 7.91 -11.01
N LEU A 13 -1.43 8.12 -9.82
CA LEU A 13 -2.36 9.21 -9.51
C LEU A 13 -1.70 10.60 -9.58
N LEU A 14 -0.38 10.66 -9.33
CA LEU A 14 0.42 11.88 -9.42
C LEU A 14 1.26 11.95 -10.71
N ASN A 15 1.17 10.96 -11.60
CA ASN A 15 1.92 10.89 -12.86
C ASN A 15 3.44 11.04 -12.64
N GLN A 16 3.98 10.20 -11.76
CA GLN A 16 5.40 10.13 -11.44
C GLN A 16 6.15 9.15 -12.37
N ASP A 17 7.46 9.03 -12.21
CA ASP A 17 8.35 8.38 -13.16
C ASP A 17 8.08 6.87 -13.34
N LYS A 18 7.67 6.16 -12.30
CA LYS A 18 7.41 4.71 -12.32
C LYS A 18 5.95 4.36 -12.60
N LYS A 19 5.13 5.33 -13.03
CA LYS A 19 3.69 5.14 -13.30
C LYS A 19 3.39 3.96 -14.24
N GLU A 20 4.18 3.75 -15.29
CA GLU A 20 3.87 2.73 -16.31
C GLU A 20 4.15 1.32 -15.76
N GLU A 21 5.21 1.17 -14.96
CA GLU A 21 5.55 -0.07 -14.28
C GLU A 21 4.51 -0.42 -13.22
N CYS A 22 4.12 0.56 -12.40
CA CYS A 22 3.06 0.39 -11.39
C CYS A 22 1.73 0.04 -12.05
N LYS A 23 1.34 0.75 -13.11
CA LYS A 23 0.08 0.51 -13.82
C LYS A 23 0.05 -0.88 -14.42
N LYS A 24 1.11 -1.28 -15.12
CA LYS A 24 1.23 -2.63 -15.68
C LYS A 24 1.06 -3.70 -14.60
N PHE A 25 1.73 -3.52 -13.45
CA PHE A 25 1.60 -4.45 -12.34
C PHE A 25 0.15 -4.55 -11.82
N LEU A 26 -0.52 -3.42 -11.61
CA LEU A 26 -1.90 -3.41 -11.12
C LEU A 26 -2.88 -4.04 -12.13
N ASP A 27 -2.73 -3.73 -13.43
CA ASP A 27 -3.57 -4.28 -14.50
C ASP A 27 -3.43 -5.82 -14.58
N GLU A 28 -2.19 -6.33 -14.55
CA GLU A 28 -1.89 -7.77 -14.61
C GLU A 28 -2.36 -8.55 -13.37
N ASN A 29 -2.55 -7.88 -12.24
CA ASN A 29 -2.88 -8.51 -10.96
C ASN A 29 -4.23 -8.06 -10.38
N SER A 30 -5.08 -7.40 -11.16
CA SER A 30 -6.29 -6.71 -10.73
C SER A 30 -7.23 -7.53 -9.83
N GLU A 31 -7.36 -8.85 -10.04
CA GLU A 31 -8.19 -9.75 -9.22
C GLU A 31 -7.53 -10.21 -7.90
N ASN A 32 -6.26 -9.86 -7.68
CA ASN A 32 -5.44 -10.38 -6.59
C ASN A 32 -4.86 -9.26 -5.70
N LEU A 33 -5.47 -8.07 -5.70
CA LEU A 33 -4.98 -6.90 -4.99
C LEU A 33 -5.68 -6.66 -3.66
N TYR A 34 -4.86 -6.28 -2.68
CA TYR A 34 -5.25 -5.68 -1.43
C TYR A 34 -4.74 -4.25 -1.35
N ILE A 35 -5.52 -3.41 -0.68
CA ILE A 35 -5.12 -2.08 -0.21
C ILE A 35 -5.47 -1.97 1.26
N THR A 36 -4.64 -1.26 2.04
CA THR A 36 -5.01 -0.97 3.42
C THR A 36 -5.94 0.23 3.50
N ASP A 37 -6.82 0.25 4.50
CA ASP A 37 -7.58 1.44 4.90
C ASP A 37 -6.69 2.65 5.14
N PHE A 38 -5.55 2.46 5.79
CA PHE A 38 -4.56 3.49 5.98
C PHE A 38 -4.03 4.05 4.65
N SER A 39 -3.68 3.20 3.68
CA SER A 39 -3.29 3.65 2.33
C SER A 39 -4.40 4.42 1.63
N LEU A 40 -5.64 3.95 1.73
CA LEU A 40 -6.79 4.66 1.16
C LEU A 40 -6.95 6.06 1.76
N HIS A 41 -6.85 6.18 3.10
CA HIS A 41 -6.87 7.47 3.78
C HIS A 41 -5.69 8.36 3.37
N SER A 42 -4.47 7.82 3.32
CA SER A 42 -3.27 8.55 2.94
C SER A 42 -3.35 9.07 1.50
N ILE A 43 -3.84 8.26 0.55
CA ILE A 43 -4.10 8.71 -0.83
C ILE A 43 -5.09 9.87 -0.83
N GLY A 44 -6.20 9.78 -0.10
CA GLY A 44 -7.18 10.87 0.00
C GLY A 44 -6.57 12.16 0.56
N VAL A 45 -5.84 12.06 1.69
CA VAL A 45 -5.14 13.20 2.31
C VAL A 45 -4.17 13.85 1.32
N ILE A 46 -3.37 13.05 0.61
CA ILE A 46 -2.38 13.55 -0.35
C ILE A 46 -3.07 14.23 -1.53
N LEU A 47 -4.02 13.55 -2.19
CA LEU A 47 -4.68 14.10 -3.37
C LEU A 47 -5.46 15.38 -3.07
N PHE A 48 -6.12 15.47 -1.91
CA PHE A 48 -6.89 16.66 -1.56
C PHE A 48 -5.97 17.85 -1.26
N ARG A 49 -4.79 17.62 -0.66
CA ARG A 49 -3.77 18.67 -0.51
C ARG A 49 -3.27 19.22 -1.84
N TYR A 50 -3.35 18.44 -2.91
CA TYR A 50 -3.00 18.86 -4.28
C TYR A 50 -4.19 19.33 -5.11
N GLY A 51 -5.40 19.44 -4.55
CA GLY A 51 -6.61 19.81 -5.31
C GLY A 51 -6.98 18.79 -6.40
N LYS A 52 -6.75 17.50 -6.13
CA LYS A 52 -7.00 16.38 -7.04
C LYS A 52 -8.19 15.51 -6.59
N GLU A 53 -9.26 16.13 -6.10
CA GLU A 53 -10.47 15.44 -5.62
C GLU A 53 -11.10 14.56 -6.71
N THR A 54 -11.14 15.04 -7.96
CA THR A 54 -11.65 14.26 -9.09
C THR A 54 -10.79 13.02 -9.37
N ALA A 55 -9.48 13.07 -9.14
CA ALA A 55 -8.61 11.90 -9.30
C ALA A 55 -8.87 10.86 -8.19
N PHE A 56 -9.11 11.32 -6.96
CA PHE A 56 -9.50 10.44 -5.86
C PHE A 56 -10.86 9.78 -6.11
N GLN A 57 -11.85 10.54 -6.60
CA GLN A 57 -13.16 9.97 -6.96
C GLN A 57 -13.01 8.85 -7.99
N LYS A 58 -12.29 9.11 -9.10
CA LYS A 58 -12.01 8.09 -10.12
C LYS A 58 -11.26 6.89 -9.56
N PHE A 59 -10.26 7.12 -8.72
CA PHE A 59 -9.54 6.04 -8.04
C PHE A 59 -10.48 5.12 -7.26
N VAL A 60 -11.41 5.69 -6.49
CA VAL A 60 -12.39 4.91 -5.73
C VAL A 60 -13.34 4.15 -6.66
N GLU A 61 -13.83 4.79 -7.72
CA GLU A 61 -14.76 4.18 -8.69
C GLU A 61 -14.12 3.06 -9.51
N ASP A 62 -12.86 3.22 -9.93
CA ASP A 62 -12.19 2.33 -10.87
C ASP A 62 -11.42 1.19 -10.16
N VAL A 63 -10.78 1.47 -9.02
CA VAL A 63 -9.83 0.53 -8.38
C VAL A 63 -10.47 -0.26 -7.24
N MET A 64 -11.30 0.38 -6.41
CA MET A 64 -11.85 -0.27 -5.22
C MET A 64 -12.80 -1.44 -5.49
N PRO A 65 -13.62 -1.46 -6.57
CA PRO A 65 -14.47 -2.61 -6.85
C PRO A 65 -13.71 -3.93 -7.06
N ASN A 66 -12.45 -3.84 -7.52
CA ASN A 66 -11.60 -4.99 -7.79
C ASN A 66 -10.53 -5.21 -6.71
N THR A 67 -10.45 -4.34 -5.70
CA THR A 67 -9.43 -4.38 -4.64
C THR A 67 -10.09 -4.64 -3.30
N GLN A 68 -9.60 -5.63 -2.56
CA GLN A 68 -10.11 -5.87 -1.21
C GLN A 68 -9.42 -4.95 -0.20
N LEU A 69 -10.23 -4.22 0.59
CA LEU A 69 -9.77 -3.34 1.65
C LEU A 69 -9.42 -4.16 2.91
N LEU A 70 -8.23 -3.96 3.45
CA LEU A 70 -7.76 -4.60 4.69
C LEU A 70 -7.53 -3.55 5.78
N THR A 71 -7.89 -3.91 7.00
CA THR A 71 -7.65 -3.14 8.22
C THR A 71 -6.93 -4.02 9.23
N LEU A 72 -5.97 -3.47 9.96
CA LEU A 72 -5.32 -4.20 11.03
C LEU A 72 -6.25 -4.29 12.26
N PRO A 73 -6.47 -5.49 12.85
CA PRO A 73 -7.20 -5.59 14.11
C PRO A 73 -6.52 -4.80 15.24
N ILE A 74 -7.31 -4.20 16.11
CA ILE A 74 -6.82 -3.30 17.17
C ILE A 74 -5.83 -3.99 18.11
N GLU A 75 -5.99 -5.29 18.33
CA GLU A 75 -5.12 -6.12 19.17
C GLU A 75 -3.69 -6.22 18.62
N GLN A 76 -3.51 -6.02 17.31
CA GLN A 76 -2.21 -6.09 16.63
C GLN A 76 -1.50 -4.73 16.59
N TYR A 77 -2.13 -3.62 17.00
CA TYR A 77 -1.52 -2.29 16.89
C TYR A 77 -0.23 -2.14 17.69
N ARG A 78 -0.10 -2.85 18.82
CA ARG A 78 1.15 -2.86 19.59
C ARG A 78 2.33 -3.38 18.78
N GLU A 79 2.09 -4.31 17.86
CA GLU A 79 3.13 -4.87 17.00
C GLU A 79 3.71 -3.83 16.04
N ILE A 80 2.96 -2.79 15.66
CA ILE A 80 3.47 -1.72 14.80
C ILE A 80 4.69 -1.04 15.43
N ALA A 81 4.61 -0.74 16.73
CA ALA A 81 5.73 -0.14 17.45
C ALA A 81 6.94 -1.10 17.52
N ASN A 82 6.70 -2.39 17.75
CA ASN A 82 7.75 -3.42 17.79
C ASN A 82 8.46 -3.55 16.43
N ILE A 83 7.69 -3.59 15.34
CA ILE A 83 8.21 -3.66 13.97
C ILE A 83 8.98 -2.40 13.61
N LYS A 84 8.44 -1.21 13.92
CA LYS A 84 9.13 0.07 13.73
C LYS A 84 10.49 0.07 14.42
N MET A 85 10.56 -0.32 15.70
CA MET A 85 11.83 -0.33 16.45
C MET A 85 12.81 -1.39 15.92
N GLY A 86 12.32 -2.57 15.54
CA GLY A 86 13.15 -3.68 15.08
C GLY A 86 13.71 -3.51 13.66
N LEU A 87 12.97 -2.84 12.77
CA LEU A 87 13.30 -2.69 11.35
C LEU A 87 13.61 -1.25 10.93
N ASN A 88 13.44 -0.28 11.84
CA ASN A 88 13.58 1.15 11.60
C ASN A 88 12.69 1.66 10.44
N LEU A 89 11.46 1.18 10.38
CA LEU A 89 10.44 1.63 9.42
C LEU A 89 9.74 2.90 9.92
N ASP A 90 9.17 3.69 9.03
CA ASP A 90 8.17 4.69 9.42
C ASP A 90 6.85 4.03 9.86
N PHE A 91 5.86 4.83 10.24
CA PHE A 91 4.59 4.27 10.71
C PHE A 91 3.84 3.56 9.59
N ASP A 92 3.75 4.19 8.43
CA ASP A 92 3.04 3.72 7.24
C ASP A 92 3.56 2.34 6.80
N ASN A 93 4.88 2.20 6.68
CA ASN A 93 5.53 0.95 6.32
C ASN A 93 5.41 -0.11 7.42
N ALA A 94 5.47 0.28 8.70
CA ALA A 94 5.27 -0.65 9.80
C ALA A 94 3.81 -1.17 9.87
N TYR A 95 2.83 -0.31 9.59
CA TYR A 95 1.42 -0.69 9.51
C TYR A 95 1.18 -1.67 8.35
N GLN A 96 1.69 -1.33 7.16
CA GLN A 96 1.66 -2.17 5.97
C GLN A 96 2.30 -3.54 6.21
N TYR A 97 3.47 -3.55 6.86
CA TYR A 97 4.13 -4.78 7.29
C TYR A 97 3.22 -5.64 8.19
N CYS A 98 2.61 -5.04 9.22
CA CYS A 98 1.75 -5.76 10.15
C CYS A 98 0.51 -6.35 9.46
N VAL A 99 -0.13 -5.59 8.57
CA VAL A 99 -1.29 -6.07 7.78
C VAL A 99 -0.86 -7.23 6.88
N ALA A 100 0.22 -7.08 6.12
CA ALA A 100 0.71 -8.16 5.27
C ALA A 100 1.03 -9.44 6.05
N LYS A 101 1.68 -9.30 7.21
CA LYS A 101 1.99 -10.42 8.10
C LYS A 101 0.72 -11.09 8.63
N TYR A 102 -0.25 -10.31 9.07
CA TYR A 102 -1.49 -10.83 9.66
C TYR A 102 -2.35 -11.60 8.64
N TYR A 103 -2.47 -11.07 7.42
CA TYR A 103 -3.26 -11.68 6.34
C TYR A 103 -2.47 -12.64 5.44
N GLY A 104 -1.17 -12.85 5.70
CA GLY A 104 -0.30 -13.68 4.86
C GLY A 104 -0.13 -13.16 3.43
N ALA A 105 -0.27 -11.85 3.22
CA ALA A 105 -0.16 -11.21 1.92
C ALA A 105 1.30 -10.95 1.51
N LYS A 106 1.55 -10.88 0.20
CA LYS A 106 2.85 -10.46 -0.36
C LYS A 106 2.84 -8.95 -0.58
N ILE A 107 3.78 -8.21 0.00
CA ILE A 107 3.87 -6.75 -0.22
C ILE A 107 4.42 -6.47 -1.61
N VAL A 108 3.88 -5.45 -2.28
CA VAL A 108 4.41 -4.91 -3.53
C VAL A 108 4.70 -3.43 -3.32
N THR A 109 5.95 -3.05 -3.51
CA THR A 109 6.44 -1.71 -3.17
C THR A 109 7.66 -1.36 -4.01
N MET A 110 8.01 -0.08 -4.05
CA MET A 110 9.30 0.40 -4.57
C MET A 110 10.23 0.85 -3.42
N ASP A 111 9.74 0.80 -2.18
CA ASP A 111 10.44 1.27 -1.00
C ASP A 111 11.41 0.21 -0.48
N LYS A 112 12.70 0.52 -0.62
CA LYS A 112 13.82 -0.34 -0.20
C LYS A 112 13.86 -0.59 1.30
N ASP A 113 13.13 0.17 2.13
CA ASP A 113 13.07 -0.12 3.56
C ASP A 113 12.49 -1.51 3.86
N PHE A 114 11.67 -2.06 2.95
CA PHE A 114 11.21 -3.45 3.03
C PHE A 114 12.29 -4.51 2.74
N GLU A 115 13.50 -4.15 2.29
CA GLU A 115 14.61 -5.13 2.14
C GLU A 115 15.01 -5.73 3.50
N LYS A 116 14.76 -4.99 4.59
CA LYS A 116 15.01 -5.42 5.97
C LYS A 116 13.94 -6.41 6.46
N ALA A 117 12.79 -6.49 5.80
CA ALA A 117 11.62 -7.29 6.17
C ALA A 117 11.74 -8.77 5.78
N LYS A 118 12.75 -9.48 6.32
CA LYS A 118 13.07 -10.87 5.96
C LYS A 118 11.94 -11.89 6.20
N ASN A 119 10.97 -11.57 7.06
CA ASN A 119 9.87 -12.47 7.40
C ASN A 119 8.63 -12.28 6.52
N LEU A 120 8.69 -11.40 5.52
CA LEU A 120 7.62 -11.17 4.56
C LEU A 120 8.07 -11.51 3.15
N LYS A 121 7.11 -11.92 2.32
CA LYS A 121 7.31 -11.95 0.88
C LYS A 121 7.13 -10.53 0.38
N VAL A 122 8.17 -9.99 -0.27
CA VAL A 122 8.16 -8.66 -0.89
C VAL A 122 8.43 -8.81 -2.38
N LEU A 123 7.70 -8.07 -3.20
CA LEU A 123 7.97 -7.84 -4.61
C LEU A 123 8.38 -6.38 -4.77
N PHE A 124 9.56 -6.14 -5.32
CA PHE A 124 10.01 -4.79 -5.64
C PHE A 124 9.66 -4.46 -7.10
N LEU A 125 9.07 -3.29 -7.29
CA LEU A 125 8.91 -2.60 -8.58
C LEU A 125 9.97 -1.49 -8.70
#